data_AF-A0A507CLB5-F1
#
_entry.id   AF-A0A507CLB5-F1
#
_cell.length_a   1.000
_cell.length_b   1.000
_cell.length_c   1.000
_cell.angle_alpha   90.00
_cell.angle_beta   90.00
_cell.angle_gamma   90.00
#
_symmetry.space_group_name_H-M   'P 1'
#
loop_
_entity.id
_entity.type
_entity.pdbx_description
1 polymer ?
#
loop_
_entity_poly.entity_id
_entity_poly.type
_entity_poly.pdbx_seq_one_letter_code
_entity_poly.pdbx_strand_id
1 'polypeptide(L)'
;MVRDGKISPWSMWKDIYPIVKDDPRYTSMLGQGGSTPLELFFEVIFDLDMRYKRERKAVLDFLKELRAEVGPDTTYQMFVDQVTRVGNIEQIDPVVLRAAFEKLSLKAKREHRERRAGSVKEREHREGKDKEHRDGDGDRDREKDRSKDRR
;
A
#
# COMPACT_ATOMS: atom_id res chain seq x y z
N MET A 1 10.67 -29.44 -15.12
CA MET A 1 11.60 -28.30 -15.29
C MET A 1 11.10 -27.00 -14.65
N VAL A 2 10.03 -27.02 -13.83
CA VAL A 2 9.52 -25.84 -13.11
C VAL A 2 9.44 -26.16 -11.61
N ARG A 3 10.60 -26.40 -10.99
CA ARG A 3 10.70 -26.58 -9.53
C ARG A 3 11.81 -25.77 -8.85
N ASP A 4 12.66 -25.08 -9.61
CA ASP A 4 13.86 -24.43 -9.05
C ASP A 4 13.76 -22.90 -8.90
N GLY A 5 12.54 -22.34 -8.72
CA GLY A 5 12.39 -20.93 -8.32
C GLY A 5 12.89 -19.86 -9.31
N LYS A 6 13.13 -20.20 -10.59
CA LYS A 6 13.61 -19.25 -11.61
C LYS A 6 12.53 -18.46 -12.34
N ILE A 7 11.26 -18.81 -12.14
CA ILE A 7 10.12 -18.13 -12.78
C ILE A 7 9.28 -17.50 -11.67
N SER A 8 9.00 -16.21 -11.84
CA SER A 8 8.15 -15.41 -10.97
C SER A 8 6.94 -14.92 -11.77
N PRO A 9 5.86 -14.41 -11.13
CA PRO A 9 4.74 -13.78 -11.82
C PRO A 9 5.15 -12.65 -12.80
N TRP A 10 6.36 -12.09 -12.64
CA TRP A 10 6.87 -10.98 -13.46
C TRP A 10 7.91 -11.41 -14.51
N SER A 11 8.20 -12.70 -14.61
CA SER A 11 9.12 -13.21 -15.63
C SER A 11 8.54 -12.97 -17.03
N MET A 12 9.39 -12.60 -17.99
CA MET A 12 8.99 -12.42 -19.39
C MET A 12 9.46 -13.58 -20.26
N TRP A 13 8.67 -13.94 -21.28
CA TRP A 13 9.02 -15.02 -22.20
C TRP A 13 10.38 -14.79 -22.88
N LYS A 14 10.71 -13.54 -23.24
CA LYS A 14 12.00 -13.20 -23.85
C LYS A 14 13.22 -13.55 -22.97
N ASP A 15 13.03 -13.59 -21.65
CA ASP A 15 14.10 -13.91 -20.70
C ASP A 15 14.17 -15.44 -20.47
N ILE A 16 13.05 -16.16 -20.67
CA ILE A 16 12.96 -17.61 -20.49
C ILE A 16 13.31 -18.37 -21.77
N TYR A 17 12.92 -17.87 -22.94
CA TYR A 17 13.14 -18.53 -24.22
C TYR A 17 14.61 -18.90 -24.47
N PRO A 18 15.61 -18.01 -24.26
CA PRO A 18 17.01 -18.34 -24.44
C PRO A 18 17.49 -19.50 -23.54
N ILE A 19 16.82 -19.74 -22.42
CA ILE A 19 17.17 -20.79 -21.45
C ILE A 19 16.60 -22.14 -21.89
N VAL A 20 15.43 -22.15 -22.55
CA VAL A 20 14.70 -23.38 -22.90
C VAL A 20 14.84 -23.79 -24.36
N LYS A 21 15.25 -22.89 -25.26
CA LYS A 21 15.25 -23.13 -26.72
C LYS A 21 16.08 -24.33 -27.18
N ASP A 22 17.18 -24.61 -26.48
CA ASP A 22 18.10 -25.71 -26.81
C ASP A 22 17.78 -26.99 -26.02
N ASP A 23 16.76 -26.97 -25.15
CA ASP A 23 16.36 -28.15 -24.39
C ASP A 23 15.58 -29.14 -25.28
N PRO A 24 15.96 -30.43 -25.32
CA PRO A 24 15.27 -31.44 -26.12
C PRO A 24 13.77 -31.51 -25.84
N ARG A 25 13.33 -31.23 -24.61
CA ARG A 25 11.90 -31.20 -24.25
C ARG A 25 11.17 -30.05 -24.93
N TYR A 26 11.78 -28.86 -25.02
CA TYR A 26 11.20 -27.74 -25.75
C TYR A 26 11.03 -28.09 -27.23
N THR A 27 12.08 -28.63 -27.87
CA THR A 27 12.02 -29.02 -29.29
C THR A 27 10.99 -30.12 -29.55
N SER A 28 10.86 -31.08 -28.64
CA SER A 28 9.88 -32.18 -28.75
C SER A 28 8.42 -31.71 -28.62
N MET A 29 8.20 -30.53 -28.03
CA MET A 29 6.87 -29.92 -27.95
C MET A 29 6.49 -29.14 -29.21
N LEU A 30 7.46 -28.78 -30.06
CA LEU A 30 7.19 -28.03 -31.28
C LEU A 30 6.49 -28.92 -32.32
N GLY A 31 5.37 -28.44 -32.86
CA GLY A 31 4.61 -29.15 -33.89
C GLY A 31 3.75 -30.32 -33.39
N GLN A 32 3.74 -30.58 -32.07
CA GLN A 32 2.75 -31.46 -31.46
C GLN A 32 1.39 -30.75 -31.37
N GLY A 33 0.29 -31.49 -31.53
CA GLY A 33 -1.04 -30.95 -31.28
C GLY A 33 -1.27 -30.74 -29.78
N GLY A 34 -1.61 -29.52 -29.35
CA GLY A 34 -1.82 -29.15 -27.95
C GLY A 34 -1.34 -27.74 -27.63
N SER A 35 -1.21 -27.41 -26.34
CA SER A 35 -0.69 -26.11 -25.89
C SER A 35 0.76 -25.93 -26.31
N THR A 36 1.05 -24.80 -26.92
CA THR A 36 2.40 -24.38 -27.29
C THR A 36 3.25 -24.12 -26.03
N PRO A 37 4.59 -24.20 -26.10
CA PRO A 37 5.45 -23.83 -24.97
C PRO A 37 5.21 -22.41 -24.44
N LEU A 38 4.78 -21.48 -25.31
CA LEU A 38 4.43 -20.12 -24.93
C LEU A 38 3.11 -20.07 -24.13
N GLU A 39 2.10 -20.82 -24.55
CA GLU A 39 0.83 -20.93 -23.82
C GLU A 39 1.06 -21.55 -22.43
N LEU A 40 1.83 -22.64 -22.35
CA LEU A 40 2.19 -23.23 -21.05
C LEU A 40 2.97 -22.26 -20.15
N PHE A 41 3.83 -21.43 -20.73
CA PHE A 41 4.50 -20.37 -19.97
C PHE A 41 3.48 -19.39 -19.38
N PHE A 42 2.51 -18.92 -20.16
CA PHE A 42 1.48 -18.02 -19.66
C PHE A 42 0.57 -18.68 -18.62
N GLU A 43 0.24 -19.97 -18.77
CA GLU A 43 -0.50 -20.74 -17.75
C GLU A 43 0.26 -20.76 -16.42
N VAL A 44 1.57 -21.04 -16.44
CA VAL A 44 2.41 -21.01 -15.24
C VAL A 44 2.48 -19.62 -14.62
N ILE A 45 2.66 -18.56 -15.42
CA ILE A 45 2.69 -17.17 -14.92
C ILE A 45 1.35 -16.79 -14.27
N PHE A 46 0.24 -17.17 -14.90
CA PHE A 46 -1.09 -16.91 -14.38
C PHE A 46 -1.32 -17.61 -13.03
N ASP A 47 -0.95 -18.88 -12.92
CA ASP A 47 -1.04 -19.64 -11.68
C ASP A 47 -0.21 -19.02 -10.55
N LEU A 48 1.01 -18.58 -10.86
CA LEU A 48 1.88 -17.90 -9.91
C LEU A 48 1.28 -16.55 -9.45
N ASP A 49 0.74 -15.75 -10.37
CA ASP A 49 0.08 -14.48 -10.05
C ASP A 49 -1.17 -14.71 -9.18
N MET A 50 -1.98 -15.72 -9.50
CA MET A 50 -3.17 -16.07 -8.73
C MET A 50 -2.83 -16.56 -7.32
N ARG A 51 -1.76 -17.36 -7.16
CA ARG A 51 -1.24 -17.76 -5.84
C ARG A 51 -0.79 -16.55 -5.05
N TYR A 52 0.03 -15.68 -5.64
CA TYR A 52 0.50 -14.46 -5.00
C TYR A 52 -0.65 -13.56 -4.53
N LYS A 53 -1.67 -13.35 -5.38
CA LYS A 53 -2.86 -12.57 -5.03
C LYS A 53 -3.65 -13.19 -3.87
N ARG A 54 -3.83 -14.51 -3.89
CA ARG A 54 -4.54 -15.25 -2.84
C ARG A 54 -3.81 -15.16 -1.51
N GLU A 55 -2.52 -15.43 -1.50
CA GLU A 55 -1.67 -15.36 -0.30
C GLU A 55 -1.66 -13.94 0.26
N ARG A 56 -1.45 -12.93 -0.59
CA ARG A 56 -1.53 -11.53 -0.18
C ARG A 56 -2.87 -11.16 0.45
N LYS A 57 -3.98 -11.64 -0.12
CA LYS A 57 -5.31 -11.39 0.45
C LYS A 57 -5.46 -12.07 1.81
N ALA A 58 -5.05 -13.34 1.93
CA ALA A 58 -5.10 -14.08 3.19
C ALA A 58 -4.32 -13.36 4.30
N VAL A 59 -3.10 -12.89 4.00
CA VAL A 59 -2.31 -12.09 4.94
C VAL A 59 -3.06 -10.82 5.35
N LEU A 60 -3.57 -10.03 4.39
CA LEU A 60 -4.27 -8.79 4.71
C LEU A 60 -5.55 -9.03 5.55
N ASP A 61 -6.26 -10.12 5.32
CA ASP A 61 -7.46 -10.45 6.10
C ASP A 61 -7.09 -10.95 7.50
N PHE A 62 -6.06 -11.79 7.61
CA PHE A 62 -5.50 -12.20 8.90
C PHE A 62 -5.07 -10.99 9.73
N LEU A 63 -4.35 -10.03 9.14
CA LEU A 63 -3.93 -8.80 9.82
C LEU A 63 -5.10 -7.96 10.33
N LYS A 64 -6.24 -7.95 9.61
CA LYS A 64 -7.45 -7.28 10.09
C LYS A 64 -8.06 -8.00 11.27
N GLU A 65 -8.14 -9.33 11.22
CA GLU A 65 -8.65 -10.16 12.31
C GLU A 65 -7.81 -10.01 13.58
N LEU A 66 -6.49 -9.96 13.42
CA LEU A 66 -5.54 -9.71 14.50
C LEU A 66 -5.62 -8.28 15.08
N ARG A 67 -6.36 -7.38 14.45
CA ARG A 67 -6.34 -5.93 14.72
C ARG A 67 -4.90 -5.41 14.76
N ALA A 68 -4.06 -5.84 13.82
CA ALA A 68 -2.66 -5.44 13.79
C ALA A 68 -2.55 -3.91 13.66
N GLU A 69 -1.96 -3.28 14.67
CA GLU A 69 -1.84 -1.82 14.74
C GLU A 69 -0.55 -1.37 14.06
N VAL A 70 -0.67 -0.92 12.82
CA VAL A 70 0.44 -0.30 12.09
C VAL A 70 0.30 1.21 12.17
N GLY A 71 1.13 1.83 13.01
CA GLY A 71 1.30 3.27 13.12
C GLY A 71 2.41 3.81 12.22
N PRO A 72 2.61 5.14 12.19
CA PRO A 72 3.66 5.78 11.38
C PRO A 72 5.09 5.36 11.78
N ASP A 73 5.29 5.00 13.05
CA ASP A 73 6.59 4.63 13.63
C ASP A 73 6.74 3.11 13.83
N THR A 74 5.74 2.32 13.47
CA THR A 74 5.82 0.85 13.55
C THR A 74 6.88 0.34 12.58
N THR A 75 7.85 -0.42 13.10
CA THR A 75 8.89 -1.07 12.28
C THR A 75 8.42 -2.43 11.77
N TYR A 76 9.10 -2.94 10.74
CA TYR A 76 8.79 -4.28 10.22
C TYR A 76 8.99 -5.36 11.29
N GLN A 77 10.02 -5.23 12.14
CA GLN A 77 10.27 -6.19 13.22
C GLN A 77 9.11 -6.22 14.23
N MET A 78 8.64 -5.05 14.68
CA MET A 78 7.50 -4.94 15.59
C MET A 78 6.23 -5.58 15.00
N PHE A 79 6.04 -5.38 13.69
CA PHE A 79 4.93 -5.98 12.97
C PHE A 79 5.07 -7.51 12.91
N VAL A 80 6.24 -8.05 12.55
CA VAL A 80 6.48 -9.50 12.55
C VAL A 80 6.25 -10.10 13.93
N ASP A 81 6.75 -9.46 15.00
CA ASP A 81 6.55 -9.92 16.37
C ASP A 81 5.06 -9.95 16.75
N GLN A 82 4.30 -8.92 16.36
CA GLN A 82 2.85 -8.86 16.60
C GLN A 82 2.11 -9.97 15.85
N VAL A 83 2.43 -10.21 14.58
CA VAL A 83 1.77 -11.23 13.76
C VAL A 83 2.11 -12.64 14.26
N THR A 84 3.37 -12.88 14.63
CA THR A 84 3.85 -14.16 15.18
C THR A 84 3.20 -14.52 16.52
N ARG A 85 2.94 -13.51 17.36
CA ARG A 85 2.28 -13.73 18.66
C ARG A 85 0.83 -14.20 18.53
N VAL A 86 0.15 -13.85 17.44
CA VAL A 86 -1.29 -14.11 17.31
C VAL A 86 -1.62 -15.17 16.23
N GLY A 87 -0.67 -15.54 15.38
CA GLY A 87 -0.81 -16.76 14.59
C GLY A 87 0.46 -17.20 13.87
N ASN A 88 0.35 -18.32 13.17
CA ASN A 88 1.53 -18.99 12.61
C ASN A 88 1.96 -18.36 11.27
N ILE A 89 3.02 -17.54 11.31
CA ILE A 89 3.63 -16.90 10.13
C ILE A 89 4.43 -17.84 9.24
N GLU A 90 4.74 -19.07 9.68
CA GLU A 90 5.61 -20.00 8.94
C GLU A 90 5.03 -20.44 7.60
N GLN A 91 3.71 -20.30 7.40
CA GLN A 91 3.04 -20.62 6.15
C GLN A 91 2.95 -19.42 5.18
N ILE A 92 3.43 -18.24 5.58
CA ILE A 92 3.34 -17.01 4.79
C ILE A 92 4.69 -16.74 4.13
N ASP A 93 4.68 -16.54 2.82
CA ASP A 93 5.87 -16.10 2.08
C ASP A 93 6.39 -14.75 2.68
N PRO A 94 7.67 -14.67 3.10
CA PRO A 94 8.27 -13.47 3.67
C PRO A 94 8.15 -12.23 2.77
N VAL A 95 8.22 -12.42 1.44
CA VAL A 95 8.09 -11.34 0.44
C VAL A 95 6.68 -10.77 0.49
N VAL A 96 5.67 -11.65 0.56
CA VAL A 96 4.26 -11.26 0.66
C VAL A 96 3.99 -10.52 1.98
N LEU A 97 4.55 -11.01 3.08
CA LEU A 97 4.42 -10.39 4.40
C LEU A 97 5.05 -8.99 4.44
N ARG A 98 6.23 -8.83 3.85
CA ARG A 98 6.91 -7.53 3.70
C ARG A 98 6.06 -6.54 2.89
N ALA A 99 5.55 -6.96 1.75
CA ALA A 99 4.72 -6.12 0.88
C ALA A 99 3.40 -5.69 1.57
N ALA A 100 2.81 -6.57 2.38
CA ALA A 100 1.64 -6.23 3.18
C ALA A 100 1.95 -5.14 4.23
N PHE A 101 3.07 -5.27 4.95
CA PHE A 101 3.53 -4.27 5.91
C PHE A 101 3.77 -2.90 5.25
N GLU A 102 4.48 -2.86 4.13
CA GLU A 102 4.80 -1.60 3.43
C GLU A 102 3.53 -0.84 3.02
N LYS A 103 2.52 -1.57 2.53
CA LYS A 103 1.22 -0.98 2.17
C LYS A 103 0.50 -0.39 3.40
N LEU A 104 0.50 -1.11 4.52
CA LEU A 104 -0.14 -0.65 5.76
C LEU A 104 0.61 0.56 6.35
N SER A 105 1.95 0.51 6.38
CA SER A 105 2.79 1.61 6.85
C SER A 105 2.61 2.87 5.99
N LEU A 106 2.55 2.73 4.67
CA LEU A 106 2.30 3.84 3.76
C LEU A 106 0.93 4.46 4.00
N LYS A 107 -0.10 3.63 4.19
CA LYS A 107 -1.46 4.10 4.53
C LYS A 107 -1.44 4.87 5.86
N ALA A 108 -0.81 4.33 6.90
CA ALA A 108 -0.71 4.96 8.22
C ALA A 108 0.02 6.31 8.17
N LYS A 109 1.13 6.39 7.43
CA LYS A 109 1.89 7.63 7.23
C LYS A 109 1.09 8.70 6.48
N ARG A 110 0.34 8.29 5.45
CA ARG A 110 -0.54 9.20 4.70
C ARG A 110 -1.64 9.79 5.59
N GLU A 111 -2.35 8.94 6.32
CA GLU A 111 -3.41 9.38 7.24
C GLU A 111 -2.86 10.31 8.34
N HIS A 112 -1.69 10.01 8.90
CA HIS A 112 -1.06 10.88 9.89
C HIS A 112 -0.67 12.26 9.32
N ARG A 113 -0.15 12.30 8.08
CA ARG A 113 0.18 13.56 7.39
C ARG A 113 -1.08 14.38 7.10
N GLU A 114 -2.14 13.74 6.63
CA GLU A 114 -3.42 14.39 6.34
C GLU A 114 -4.09 14.96 7.61
N ARG A 115 -4.09 14.21 8.71
CA ARG A 115 -4.59 14.69 10.01
C ARG A 115 -3.82 15.91 10.50
N ARG A 116 -2.48 15.90 10.40
CA ARG A 116 -1.66 17.07 10.74
C ARG A 116 -1.99 18.27 9.85
N ALA A 117 -2.06 18.08 8.54
CA ALA A 117 -2.39 19.15 7.60
C ALA A 117 -3.80 19.75 7.84
N GLY A 118 -4.80 18.91 8.13
CA GLY A 118 -6.15 19.35 8.47
C GLY A 118 -6.19 20.16 9.77
N SER A 119 -5.48 19.69 10.81
CA SER A 119 -5.43 20.39 12.10
C SER A 119 -4.75 21.76 12.02
N VAL A 120 -3.76 21.93 11.16
CA VAL A 120 -3.08 23.22 10.94
C VAL A 120 -4.02 24.18 10.20
N LYS A 121 -4.67 23.72 9.12
CA LYS A 121 -5.62 24.53 8.35
C LYS A 121 -6.83 24.98 9.18
N GLU A 122 -7.35 24.12 10.06
CA GLU A 122 -8.47 24.47 10.93
C GLU A 122 -8.08 25.53 11.97
N ARG A 123 -6.86 25.45 12.53
CA ARG A 123 -6.34 26.47 13.44
C ARG A 123 -6.14 27.81 12.75
N GLU A 124 -5.51 27.83 11.58
CA GLU A 124 -5.35 29.06 10.77
C GLU A 124 -6.69 29.69 10.40
N HIS A 125 -7.70 28.88 10.06
CA HIS A 125 -9.02 29.38 9.69
C HIS A 125 -9.81 29.94 10.90
N ARG A 126 -9.66 29.36 12.10
CA ARG A 126 -10.23 29.93 13.33
C ARG A 126 -9.55 31.24 13.72
N GLU A 127 -8.22 31.28 13.71
CA GLU A 127 -7.47 32.49 14.06
C GLU A 127 -7.71 33.64 13.07
N GLY A 128 -7.95 33.34 11.78
CA GLY A 128 -8.35 34.35 10.79
C GLY A 128 -9.72 34.97 11.10
N LYS A 129 -10.73 34.14 11.42
CA LYS A 129 -12.07 34.62 11.76
C LYS A 129 -12.10 35.44 13.06
N ASP A 130 -11.33 35.02 14.06
CA ASP A 130 -11.27 35.73 15.34
C ASP A 130 -10.62 37.12 15.19
N LYS A 131 -9.64 37.28 14.28
CA LYS A 131 -9.03 38.59 13.97
C LYS A 131 -10.00 39.51 13.21
N GLU A 132 -10.68 39.01 12.18
CA GLU A 132 -11.68 39.78 11.43
C GLU A 132 -12.82 40.28 12.33
N HIS A 133 -13.31 39.44 13.25
CA HIS A 133 -14.37 39.84 14.17
C HIS A 133 -13.90 40.93 15.15
N ARG A 134 -12.65 40.84 15.63
CA ARG A 134 -12.08 41.78 16.60
C ARG A 134 -11.78 43.15 15.98
N ASP A 135 -11.26 43.17 14.75
CA ASP A 135 -11.00 44.41 14.01
C ASP A 135 -12.31 45.09 13.57
N GLY A 136 -13.33 44.31 13.19
CA GLY A 136 -14.65 44.82 12.80
C GLY A 136 -15.53 45.34 13.95
N ASP A 137 -15.27 44.94 15.21
CA ASP A 137 -15.91 45.54 16.39
C ASP A 137 -15.15 46.79 16.86
N GLY A 138 -13.81 46.81 16.75
CA GLY A 138 -12.99 47.97 17.07
C GLY A 138 -13.27 49.21 16.20
N ASP A 139 -13.56 49.01 14.91
CA ASP A 139 -13.93 50.11 14.01
C ASP A 139 -15.36 50.63 14.24
N ARG A 140 -16.30 49.75 14.61
CA ARG A 140 -17.68 50.14 14.93
C ARG A 140 -17.80 50.96 16.21
N ASP A 141 -16.95 50.70 17.21
CA ASP A 141 -16.93 51.49 18.44
C ASP A 141 -16.24 52.86 18.24
N ARG A 142 -15.19 52.93 17.40
CA ARG A 142 -14.56 54.22 17.02
C ARG A 142 -15.50 55.14 16.25
N GLU A 143 -16.39 54.60 15.42
CA GLU A 143 -17.34 55.40 14.64
C GLU A 143 -18.49 55.96 15.51
N LYS A 144 -18.88 55.23 16.56
CA LYS A 144 -19.89 55.67 17.55
C LYS A 144 -19.38 56.79 18.45
N ASP A 145 -18.11 56.77 18.87
CA ASP A 145 -17.55 57.84 19.71
C ASP A 145 -17.38 59.15 18.92
N ARG A 146 -16.95 59.08 17.65
CA ARG A 146 -16.86 60.28 16.78
C ARG A 146 -18.21 60.94 16.48
N SER A 147 -19.30 60.20 16.58
CA SER A 147 -20.65 60.72 16.32
C SER A 147 -21.28 61.38 17.54
N LYS A 148 -20.79 61.10 18.76
CA LYS A 148 -21.29 61.73 20.00
C LYS A 148 -20.72 63.13 20.24
N ASP A 149 -19.52 63.42 19.77
CA ASP A 149 -18.88 64.75 19.90
C ASP A 149 -19.40 65.82 18.93
N ARG A 150 -20.29 65.46 17.99
CA ARG A 150 -20.85 66.39 16.99
C ARG A 150 -22.23 66.96 17.35
N ARG A 151 -22.69 66.84 18.60
CA ARG A 151 -24.00 67.32 19.04
C ARG A 151 -23.91 68.46 20.04
#